data_AF-A0A2J7ZJM4-F1
#
_entry.id   AF-A0A2J7ZJM4-F1
#
_cell.length_a   1.000
_cell.length_b   1.000
_cell.length_c   1.000
_cell.angle_alpha   90.00
_cell.angle_beta   90.00
_cell.angle_gamma   90.00
#
_symmetry.space_group_name_H-M   'P 1'
#
loop_
_entity.id
_entity.type
_entity.pdbx_description
1 polymer ?
#
loop_
_entity_poly.entity_id
_entity_poly.type
_entity_poly.pdbx_seq_one_letter_code
_entity_poly.pdbx_strand_id
1 'polypeptide(L)'
;GASALSDDDLALLVRWLNPVYLSEAAWPRVQARFEEDGSVQLHNFLKKGLAEQIMAGCLAEDAADGLGAKQLPRYEAGVRDGWGPVGPPHKQRYLRYGPAPEAATTNGSDSANGHTPAAAPAPAASAGALLERVRRELLCSGAFCRLLKALTSITLLGQTGEVRRFRPGLDYTVAHYGIMTTDPRLDVVLTFVNDATDEAASAWQAGEVGGFEAYLLADEEGPEGGGGAAEVYRVNVGGGGERGGE
;
A
#
# COMPACT_ATOMS: atom_id res chain seq x y z
N GLY A 1 -16.20 19.29 -11.89
CA GLY A 1 -16.54 19.18 -10.46
C GLY A 1 -17.48 18.01 -10.29
N ALA A 2 -17.13 17.02 -9.47
CA ALA A 2 -17.95 15.82 -9.34
C ALA A 2 -19.32 16.12 -8.72
N SER A 3 -20.39 15.59 -9.33
CA SER A 3 -21.79 15.66 -8.89
C SER A 3 -22.02 14.91 -7.57
N ALA A 4 -23.20 15.09 -6.94
CA ALA A 4 -23.66 14.23 -5.85
C ALA A 4 -23.64 12.74 -6.26
N LEU A 5 -23.55 11.83 -5.28
CA LEU A 5 -23.63 10.38 -5.55
C LEU A 5 -24.99 10.06 -6.17
N SER A 6 -24.98 9.31 -7.27
CA SER A 6 -26.19 8.77 -7.89
C SER A 6 -26.57 7.40 -7.31
N ASP A 7 -27.77 6.92 -7.64
CA ASP A 7 -28.19 5.55 -7.31
C ASP A 7 -27.24 4.49 -7.92
N ASP A 8 -26.72 4.74 -9.12
CA ASP A 8 -25.72 3.87 -9.76
C ASP A 8 -24.39 3.85 -8.99
N ASP A 9 -23.98 4.97 -8.41
CA ASP A 9 -22.78 5.04 -7.56
C ASP A 9 -22.98 4.21 -6.30
N LEU A 10 -24.12 4.37 -5.64
CA LEU A 10 -24.45 3.60 -4.44
C LEU A 10 -24.54 2.10 -4.78
N ALA A 11 -25.12 1.73 -5.92
CA ALA A 11 -25.19 0.35 -6.39
C ALA A 11 -23.81 -0.26 -6.65
N LEU A 12 -22.84 0.53 -7.13
CA LEU A 12 -21.44 0.09 -7.24
C LEU A 12 -20.81 -0.04 -5.85
N LEU A 13 -20.83 1.03 -5.05
CA LEU A 13 -20.14 1.11 -3.77
C LEU A 13 -20.63 0.08 -2.77
N VAL A 14 -21.94 -0.19 -2.72
CA VAL A 14 -22.55 -1.18 -1.83
C VAL A 14 -22.07 -2.60 -2.11
N ARG A 15 -21.46 -2.89 -3.25
CA ARG A 15 -20.86 -4.22 -3.51
C ARG A 15 -19.56 -4.42 -2.75
N TRP A 16 -18.86 -3.34 -2.41
CA TRP A 16 -17.51 -3.38 -1.86
C TRP A 16 -17.43 -2.92 -0.41
N LEU A 17 -18.17 -1.86 -0.07
CA LEU A 17 -18.02 -1.13 1.17
C LEU A 17 -18.93 -1.66 2.27
N ASN A 18 -18.47 -1.50 3.51
CA ASN A 18 -19.31 -1.65 4.69
C ASN A 18 -20.44 -0.60 4.65
N PRO A 19 -21.72 -1.00 4.76
CA PRO A 19 -22.87 -0.09 4.64
C PRO A 19 -22.84 1.12 5.58
N VAL A 20 -22.12 1.03 6.71
CA VAL A 20 -21.96 2.16 7.64
C VAL A 20 -21.37 3.40 6.96
N TYR A 21 -20.50 3.22 5.96
CA TYR A 21 -19.88 4.32 5.21
C TYR A 21 -20.73 4.84 4.05
N LEU A 22 -21.85 4.18 3.75
CA LEU A 22 -22.82 4.59 2.73
C LEU A 22 -24.03 5.29 3.32
N SER A 23 -24.10 5.39 4.66
CA SER A 23 -25.12 6.16 5.34
C SER A 23 -24.77 7.65 5.27
N GLU A 24 -25.49 8.42 4.46
CA GLU A 24 -25.25 9.86 4.29
C GLU A 24 -25.32 10.63 5.61
N ALA A 25 -26.12 10.15 6.56
CA ALA A 25 -26.23 10.73 7.90
C ALA A 25 -24.89 10.71 8.69
N ALA A 26 -23.96 9.82 8.34
CA ALA A 26 -22.66 9.71 8.98
C ALA A 26 -21.58 10.60 8.35
N TRP A 27 -21.76 11.05 7.10
CA TRP A 27 -20.73 11.78 6.36
C TRP A 27 -20.34 13.13 6.99
N PRO A 28 -21.26 13.97 7.49
CA PRO A 28 -20.87 15.24 8.13
C PRO A 28 -19.94 15.05 9.32
N ARG A 29 -20.08 13.95 10.07
CA ARG A 29 -19.19 13.63 11.18
C ARG A 29 -17.79 13.23 10.70
N VAL A 30 -17.70 12.45 9.62
CA VAL A 30 -16.41 12.09 9.01
C VAL A 30 -15.73 13.33 8.43
N GLN A 31 -16.50 14.18 7.76
CA GLN A 31 -16.01 15.45 7.20
C GLN A 31 -15.48 16.37 8.28
N ALA A 32 -16.25 16.63 9.34
CA ALA A 32 -15.80 17.48 10.45
C ALA A 32 -14.49 16.97 11.08
N ARG A 33 -14.37 15.64 11.25
CA ARG A 33 -13.15 15.04 11.78
C ARG A 33 -11.95 15.21 10.84
N PHE A 34 -12.16 15.03 9.54
CA PHE A 34 -11.12 15.20 8.54
C PHE A 34 -10.68 16.68 8.42
N GLU A 35 -11.61 17.63 8.52
CA GLU A 35 -11.31 19.07 8.55
C GLU A 35 -10.51 19.48 9.79
N GLU A 36 -10.79 18.87 10.95
CA GLU A 36 -10.09 19.14 12.21
C GLU A 36 -8.68 18.54 12.25
N ASP A 37 -8.54 17.26 11.89
CA ASP A 37 -7.29 16.50 12.07
C ASP A 37 -6.41 16.45 10.81
N GLY A 38 -6.93 16.90 9.65
CA GLY A 38 -6.29 16.72 8.35
C GLY A 38 -6.20 15.25 7.89
N SER A 39 -6.80 14.32 8.63
CA SER A 39 -6.81 12.89 8.35
C SER A 39 -8.00 12.21 9.04
N VAL A 40 -8.39 11.02 8.56
CA VAL A 40 -9.40 10.19 9.23
C VAL A 40 -9.12 8.71 8.99
N GLN A 41 -9.28 7.89 10.03
CA GLN A 41 -9.13 6.43 9.95
C GLN A 41 -10.51 5.77 9.93
N LEU A 42 -10.74 4.92 8.92
CA LEU A 42 -12.01 4.22 8.73
C LEU A 42 -11.80 2.71 8.89
N HIS A 43 -12.24 2.16 10.03
CA HIS A 43 -12.07 0.74 10.34
C HIS A 43 -13.10 -0.15 9.63
N ASN A 44 -12.71 -1.36 9.22
CA ASN A 44 -13.60 -2.31 8.55
C ASN A 44 -14.28 -1.69 7.31
N PHE A 45 -13.48 -1.00 6.50
CA PHE A 45 -13.96 -0.20 5.37
C PHE A 45 -14.62 -1.04 4.28
N LEU A 46 -14.00 -2.17 3.91
CA LEU A 46 -14.59 -3.13 2.99
C LEU A 46 -15.59 -4.04 3.71
N LYS A 47 -16.48 -4.66 2.94
CA LYS A 47 -17.31 -5.76 3.42
C LYS A 47 -16.45 -6.87 4.01
N LYS A 48 -16.88 -7.36 5.18
CA LYS A 48 -16.23 -8.41 5.95
C LYS A 48 -15.78 -9.61 5.10
N GLY A 49 -16.68 -10.19 4.30
CA GLY A 49 -16.34 -11.37 3.50
C GLY A 49 -15.29 -11.14 2.40
N LEU A 50 -15.18 -9.92 1.86
CA LEU A 50 -14.11 -9.57 0.92
C LEU A 50 -12.79 -9.33 1.66
N ALA A 51 -12.84 -8.63 2.79
CA ALA A 51 -11.67 -8.39 3.63
C ALA A 51 -11.06 -9.71 4.14
N GLU A 52 -11.89 -10.67 4.56
CA GLU A 52 -11.46 -12.02 4.98
C GLU A 52 -10.78 -12.79 3.84
N GLN A 53 -11.30 -12.69 2.61
CA GLN A 53 -10.67 -13.32 1.44
C GLN A 53 -9.29 -12.73 1.14
N ILE A 54 -9.17 -11.41 1.19
CA ILE A 54 -7.89 -10.72 0.98
C ILE A 54 -6.90 -11.13 2.07
N MET A 55 -7.30 -11.10 3.34
CA MET A 55 -6.45 -11.50 4.46
C MET A 55 -6.00 -12.96 4.35
N ALA A 56 -6.90 -13.88 4.02
CA ALA A 56 -6.53 -15.28 3.79
C ALA A 56 -5.49 -15.42 2.67
N GLY A 57 -5.62 -14.65 1.59
CA GLY A 57 -4.62 -14.58 0.53
C GLY A 57 -3.27 -14.07 1.03
N CYS A 58 -3.25 -12.97 1.78
CA CYS A 58 -2.02 -12.39 2.34
C CYS A 58 -1.29 -13.41 3.22
N LEU A 59 -2.00 -14.08 4.13
CA LEU A 59 -1.44 -15.08 5.03
C LEU A 59 -0.91 -16.31 4.26
N ALA A 60 -1.61 -16.76 3.22
CA ALA A 60 -1.17 -17.87 2.40
C ALA A 60 0.11 -17.53 1.61
N GLU A 61 0.20 -16.31 1.07
CA GLU A 61 1.41 -15.85 0.38
C GLU A 61 2.58 -15.68 1.35
N ASP A 62 2.37 -15.10 2.53
CA ASP A 62 3.41 -14.97 3.56
C ASP A 62 3.92 -16.33 4.01
N ALA A 63 3.03 -17.30 4.23
CA ALA A 63 3.40 -18.67 4.58
C ALA A 63 4.20 -19.37 3.46
N ALA A 64 3.77 -19.22 2.20
CA ALA A 64 4.47 -19.80 1.04
C ALA A 64 5.86 -19.19 0.83
N ASP A 65 6.03 -17.91 1.16
CA ASP A 65 7.31 -17.18 1.06
C ASP A 65 8.18 -17.32 2.32
N GLY A 66 7.70 -18.03 3.35
CA GLY A 66 8.41 -18.21 4.62
C GLY A 66 8.61 -16.91 5.40
N LEU A 67 7.68 -15.96 5.29
CA LEU A 67 7.74 -14.66 5.95
C LEU A 67 7.19 -14.74 7.39
N GLY A 68 7.72 -13.89 8.27
CA GLY A 68 7.29 -13.81 9.66
C GLY A 68 8.14 -14.65 10.62
N ALA A 69 7.58 -14.98 11.78
CA ALA A 69 8.21 -15.80 12.83
C ALA A 69 9.65 -15.37 13.23
N LYS A 70 9.96 -14.07 13.12
CA LYS A 70 11.30 -13.48 13.39
C LYS A 70 12.43 -14.10 12.56
N GLN A 71 12.11 -14.63 11.38
CA GLN A 71 13.10 -15.13 10.43
C GLN A 71 13.47 -14.04 9.42
N LEU A 72 14.75 -13.96 9.05
CA LEU A 72 15.20 -13.07 7.99
C LEU A 72 14.84 -13.73 6.64
N PRO A 73 13.95 -13.14 5.83
CA PRO A 73 13.56 -13.76 4.58
C PRO A 73 14.64 -13.59 3.50
N ARG A 74 14.60 -14.45 2.49
CA ARG A 74 15.45 -14.30 1.30
C ARG A 74 15.08 -13.02 0.57
N TYR A 75 16.05 -12.40 -0.10
CA TYR A 75 15.84 -11.15 -0.81
C TYR A 75 14.73 -11.25 -1.88
N GLU A 76 14.63 -12.41 -2.52
CA GLU A 76 13.67 -12.73 -3.59
C GLU A 76 12.31 -13.23 -3.06
N ALA A 77 12.13 -13.38 -1.74
CA ALA A 77 10.88 -13.89 -1.17
C ALA A 77 9.68 -13.07 -1.66
N GLY A 78 8.65 -13.73 -2.21
CA GLY A 78 7.47 -13.08 -2.75
C GLY A 78 7.61 -12.43 -4.14
N VAL A 79 8.79 -12.46 -4.78
CA VAL A 79 8.97 -11.95 -6.16
C VAL A 79 8.47 -12.99 -7.18
N ARG A 80 7.15 -13.05 -7.36
CA ARG A 80 6.46 -14.00 -8.25
C ARG A 80 5.01 -13.56 -8.49
N ASP A 81 4.33 -14.20 -9.44
CA ASP A 81 2.87 -14.11 -9.60
C ASP A 81 2.30 -12.68 -9.75
N GLY A 82 3.07 -11.77 -10.36
CA GLY A 82 2.71 -10.36 -10.55
C GLY A 82 3.36 -9.38 -9.56
N TRP A 83 4.00 -9.89 -8.51
CA TRP A 83 4.80 -9.08 -7.59
C TRP A 83 6.20 -8.83 -8.14
N GLY A 84 6.55 -7.56 -8.32
CA GLY A 84 7.89 -7.12 -8.72
C GLY A 84 8.54 -6.22 -7.67
N PRO A 85 9.88 -6.27 -7.49
CA PRO A 85 10.57 -5.43 -6.53
C PRO A 85 10.61 -3.96 -6.98
N VAL A 86 10.45 -3.05 -6.03
CA VAL A 86 10.63 -1.61 -6.20
C VAL A 86 11.85 -1.14 -5.44
N GLY A 87 12.63 -0.24 -6.06
CA GLY A 87 13.87 0.31 -5.52
C GLY A 87 14.08 1.79 -5.90
N PRO A 88 15.31 2.32 -5.77
CA PRO A 88 16.52 1.65 -5.30
C PRO A 88 16.55 1.48 -3.76
N PRO A 89 17.28 0.47 -3.22
CA PRO A 89 17.23 0.14 -1.80
C PRO A 89 17.53 1.32 -0.86
N HIS A 90 18.48 2.19 -1.18
CA HIS A 90 18.82 3.35 -0.34
C HIS A 90 17.72 4.43 -0.27
N LYS A 91 16.61 4.26 -1.00
CA LYS A 91 15.42 5.14 -0.97
C LYS A 91 14.16 4.39 -0.55
N GLN A 92 13.98 3.19 -1.10
CA GLN A 92 12.79 2.39 -0.85
C GLN A 92 13.04 0.94 -1.22
N ARG A 93 12.30 0.05 -0.60
CA ARG A 93 12.21 -1.35 -0.97
C ARG A 93 10.84 -1.88 -0.61
N TYR A 94 10.10 -2.39 -1.59
CA TYR A 94 8.83 -3.11 -1.38
C TYR A 94 8.50 -3.91 -2.63
N LEU A 95 7.48 -4.76 -2.56
CA LEU A 95 6.93 -5.39 -3.76
C LEU A 95 5.72 -4.61 -4.25
N ARG A 96 5.67 -4.34 -5.55
CA ARG A 96 4.50 -3.78 -6.23
C ARG A 96 3.82 -4.88 -7.04
N TYR A 97 2.50 -4.98 -6.92
CA TYR A 97 1.72 -5.82 -7.81
C TYR A 97 1.43 -5.06 -9.11
N GLY A 98 1.62 -5.72 -10.24
CA GLY A 98 1.34 -5.16 -11.54
C GLY A 98 1.23 -6.26 -12.59
N PRO A 99 0.98 -5.90 -13.86
CA PRO A 99 1.18 -6.85 -14.94
C PRO A 99 2.58 -7.42 -14.78
N ALA A 100 2.69 -8.76 -14.76
CA ALA A 100 3.99 -9.41 -14.75
C ALA A 100 4.82 -8.76 -15.86
N PRO A 101 6.06 -8.30 -15.61
CA PRO A 101 6.92 -7.90 -16.70
C PRO A 101 6.93 -9.08 -17.66
N GLU A 102 6.54 -8.85 -18.92
CA GLU A 102 6.56 -9.88 -19.95
C GLU A 102 7.92 -10.56 -19.85
N ALA A 103 7.92 -11.80 -19.36
CA ALA A 103 9.13 -12.59 -19.27
C ALA A 103 9.71 -12.57 -20.67
N ALA A 104 10.95 -12.10 -20.82
CA ALA A 104 11.67 -12.07 -22.07
C ALA A 104 11.43 -13.40 -22.79
N THR A 105 10.60 -13.35 -23.85
CA THR A 105 10.25 -14.49 -24.66
C THR A 105 11.53 -14.95 -25.32
N THR A 106 12.12 -16.00 -24.75
CA THR A 106 13.11 -16.79 -25.47
C THR A 106 12.38 -17.51 -26.59
N ASN A 107 12.91 -17.36 -27.79
CA ASN A 107 12.33 -17.82 -29.05
C ASN A 107 11.94 -19.30 -29.04
N GLY A 108 10.78 -19.59 -29.63
CA GLY A 108 10.58 -20.76 -30.49
C GLY A 108 10.22 -22.08 -29.83
N SER A 109 8.96 -22.48 -29.94
CA SER A 109 8.61 -23.63 -30.79
C SER A 109 7.10 -23.73 -30.97
N ASP A 110 6.69 -23.82 -32.23
CA ASP A 110 5.36 -24.24 -32.64
C ASP A 110 5.07 -25.66 -32.13
N SER A 111 3.90 -25.83 -31.51
CA SER A 111 3.15 -27.09 -31.63
C SER A 111 1.68 -26.84 -31.30
N ALA A 112 0.89 -26.78 -32.36
CA ALA A 112 -0.54 -26.99 -32.32
C ALA A 112 -0.82 -28.41 -31.82
N ASN A 113 -1.55 -28.53 -30.70
CA ASN A 113 -2.50 -29.62 -30.53
C ASN A 113 -3.57 -29.24 -29.53
N GLY A 114 -4.80 -29.14 -30.03
CA GLY A 114 -6.01 -28.95 -29.25
C GLY A 114 -6.32 -30.21 -28.45
N HIS A 115 -6.17 -30.11 -27.15
CA HIS A 115 -6.88 -30.89 -26.15
C HIS A 115 -7.13 -29.95 -24.98
N THR A 116 -8.39 -29.58 -24.75
CA THR A 116 -8.82 -28.87 -23.54
C THR A 116 -8.97 -29.90 -22.42
N PRO A 117 -8.07 -29.95 -21.42
CA PRO A 117 -8.35 -30.71 -20.21
C PRO A 117 -9.49 -29.99 -19.47
N ALA A 118 -10.39 -30.76 -18.88
CA ALA A 118 -11.45 -30.25 -18.02
C ALA A 118 -10.88 -29.23 -17.03
N ALA A 119 -11.48 -28.04 -16.99
CA ALA A 119 -11.02 -26.93 -16.15
C ALA A 119 -10.94 -27.40 -14.70
N ALA A 120 -9.72 -27.47 -14.17
CA ALA A 120 -9.50 -27.50 -12.73
C ALA A 120 -10.24 -26.30 -12.10
N PRO A 121 -10.77 -26.43 -10.88
CA PRO A 121 -11.39 -25.31 -10.19
C PRO A 121 -10.42 -24.12 -10.24
N ALA A 122 -10.91 -22.98 -10.71
CA ALA A 122 -10.09 -21.77 -10.81
C ALA A 122 -9.40 -21.54 -9.46
N PRO A 123 -8.07 -21.37 -9.42
CA PRO A 123 -7.38 -21.14 -8.17
C PRO A 123 -8.01 -19.93 -7.47
N ALA A 124 -8.16 -20.01 -6.15
CA ALA A 124 -8.53 -18.85 -5.35
C ALA A 124 -7.62 -17.68 -5.74
N ALA A 125 -8.20 -16.52 -6.03
CA ALA A 125 -7.44 -15.37 -6.50
C ALA A 125 -6.37 -14.98 -5.45
N SER A 126 -5.15 -14.71 -5.92
CA SER A 126 -4.04 -14.28 -5.07
C SER A 126 -4.35 -12.96 -4.36
N ALA A 127 -3.63 -12.65 -3.27
CA ALA A 127 -3.83 -11.41 -2.53
C ALA A 127 -3.62 -10.19 -3.44
N GLY A 128 -2.54 -10.22 -4.23
CA GLY A 128 -2.23 -9.19 -5.22
C GLY A 128 -3.35 -9.02 -6.25
N ALA A 129 -3.91 -10.10 -6.79
CA ALA A 129 -5.00 -10.04 -7.76
C ALA A 129 -6.31 -9.49 -7.15
N LEU A 130 -6.63 -9.87 -5.90
CA LEU A 130 -7.80 -9.35 -5.19
C LEU A 130 -7.66 -7.86 -4.89
N LEU A 131 -6.49 -7.43 -4.40
CA LEU A 131 -6.18 -6.03 -4.11
C LEU A 131 -6.17 -5.19 -5.39
N GLU A 132 -5.64 -5.71 -6.49
CA GLU A 132 -5.66 -5.02 -7.79
C GLU A 132 -7.08 -4.86 -8.31
N ARG A 133 -7.94 -5.86 -8.09
CA ARG A 133 -9.37 -5.74 -8.40
C ARG A 133 -10.03 -4.64 -7.57
N VAL A 134 -9.78 -4.58 -6.26
CA VAL A 134 -10.26 -3.49 -5.39
C VAL A 134 -9.74 -2.15 -5.88
N ARG A 135 -8.45 -2.04 -6.20
CA ARG A 135 -7.85 -0.80 -6.70
C ARG A 135 -8.55 -0.33 -7.96
N ARG A 136 -8.66 -1.18 -8.98
CA ARG A 136 -9.18 -0.83 -10.30
C ARG A 136 -10.70 -0.58 -10.30
N GLU A 137 -11.47 -1.43 -9.63
CA GLU A 137 -12.93 -1.42 -9.73
C GLU A 137 -13.62 -0.60 -8.64
N LEU A 138 -12.96 -0.39 -7.48
CA LEU A 138 -13.45 0.46 -6.41
C LEU A 138 -12.64 1.75 -6.31
N LEU A 139 -11.36 1.69 -5.91
CA LEU A 139 -10.61 2.89 -5.52
C LEU A 139 -10.34 3.83 -6.70
N CYS A 140 -10.33 3.32 -7.92
CA CYS A 140 -10.19 4.10 -9.15
C CYS A 140 -11.52 4.46 -9.82
N SER A 141 -12.65 4.14 -9.20
CA SER A 141 -13.97 4.39 -9.77
C SER A 141 -14.43 5.83 -9.56
N GLY A 142 -15.21 6.36 -10.51
CA GLY A 142 -15.83 7.67 -10.35
C GLY A 142 -16.77 7.75 -9.14
N ALA A 143 -17.42 6.64 -8.79
CA ALA A 143 -18.29 6.52 -7.61
C ALA A 143 -17.48 6.72 -6.32
N PHE A 144 -16.31 6.09 -6.22
CA PHE A 144 -15.42 6.25 -5.06
C PHE A 144 -14.85 7.66 -4.96
N CYS A 145 -14.46 8.28 -6.08
CA CYS A 145 -14.06 9.69 -6.09
C CYS A 145 -15.16 10.63 -5.57
N ARG A 146 -16.44 10.36 -5.91
CA ARG A 146 -17.59 11.11 -5.38
C ARG A 146 -17.81 10.86 -3.90
N LEU A 147 -17.64 9.61 -3.43
CA LEU A 147 -17.67 9.30 -2.01
C LEU A 147 -16.56 10.03 -1.23
N LEU A 148 -15.32 10.01 -1.71
CA LEU A 148 -14.22 10.75 -1.09
C LEU A 148 -14.51 12.24 -1.01
N LYS A 149 -15.07 12.83 -2.08
CA LYS A 149 -15.52 14.22 -2.05
C LYS A 149 -16.58 14.46 -0.98
N ALA A 150 -17.55 13.55 -0.81
CA ALA A 150 -18.57 13.67 0.22
C ALA A 150 -17.97 13.55 1.65
N LEU A 151 -16.96 12.71 1.84
CA LEU A 151 -16.31 12.50 3.14
C LEU A 151 -15.27 13.56 3.51
N THR A 152 -14.68 14.27 2.54
CA THR A 152 -13.52 15.16 2.76
C THR A 152 -13.73 16.59 2.28
N SER A 153 -14.82 16.88 1.55
CA SER A 153 -15.06 18.11 0.78
C SER A 153 -14.09 18.39 -0.38
N ILE A 154 -13.04 17.59 -0.55
CA ILE A 154 -12.00 17.79 -1.56
C ILE A 154 -12.50 17.37 -2.94
N THR A 155 -12.31 18.24 -3.93
CA THR A 155 -12.54 17.89 -5.34
C THR A 155 -11.27 17.32 -5.96
N LEU A 156 -11.29 16.02 -6.23
CA LEU A 156 -10.17 15.31 -6.86
C LEU A 156 -10.05 15.66 -8.36
N LEU A 157 -8.84 15.96 -8.80
CA LEU A 157 -8.53 16.31 -10.21
C LEU A 157 -7.93 15.14 -11.00
N GLY A 158 -7.33 14.19 -10.28
CA GLY A 158 -6.69 13.02 -10.83
C GLY A 158 -6.35 12.06 -9.70
N GLN A 159 -5.91 10.87 -10.10
CA GLN A 159 -5.57 9.82 -9.15
C GLN A 159 -4.48 8.93 -9.73
N THR A 160 -3.66 8.40 -8.83
CA THR A 160 -2.74 7.31 -9.09
C THR A 160 -2.81 6.38 -7.90
N GLY A 161 -2.45 5.12 -8.10
CA GLY A 161 -2.49 4.15 -7.02
C GLY A 161 -1.77 2.88 -7.42
N GLU A 162 -1.27 2.19 -6.41
CA GLU A 162 -0.51 0.94 -6.54
C GLU A 162 -0.93 -0.03 -5.44
N VAL A 163 -0.75 -1.32 -5.71
CA VAL A 163 -0.85 -2.37 -4.70
C VAL A 163 0.55 -2.72 -4.25
N ARG A 164 0.80 -2.64 -2.94
CA ARG A 164 2.12 -2.84 -2.34
C ARG A 164 2.08 -3.97 -1.32
N ARG A 165 3.19 -4.70 -1.20
CA ARG A 165 3.45 -5.67 -0.14
C ARG A 165 4.79 -5.34 0.50
N PHE A 166 4.77 -5.18 1.82
CA PHE A 166 5.93 -4.88 2.63
C PHE A 166 6.30 -6.12 3.44
N ARG A 167 7.36 -6.80 3.05
CA ARG A 167 7.83 -8.04 3.68
C ARG A 167 8.53 -7.73 5.01
N PRO A 168 8.19 -8.44 6.10
CA PRO A 168 8.83 -8.27 7.40
C PRO A 168 10.36 -8.42 7.33
N GLY A 169 11.10 -7.49 7.92
CA GLY A 169 12.56 -7.50 7.94
C GLY A 169 13.24 -7.09 6.63
N LEU A 170 12.48 -6.74 5.58
CA LEU A 170 13.04 -6.28 4.30
C LEU A 170 12.52 -4.91 3.89
N ASP A 171 11.21 -4.70 3.87
CA ASP A 171 10.66 -3.63 3.04
C ASP A 171 10.36 -2.36 3.86
N TYR A 172 10.57 -1.20 3.23
CA TYR A 172 10.41 0.13 3.81
C TYR A 172 10.31 1.20 2.72
N THR A 173 9.81 2.37 3.13
CA THR A 173 10.00 3.65 2.42
C THR A 173 10.67 4.63 3.38
N VAL A 174 11.44 5.58 2.86
CA VAL A 174 12.00 6.68 3.67
C VAL A 174 11.13 7.93 3.53
N ALA A 175 11.28 8.89 4.45
CA ALA A 175 10.59 10.17 4.33
C ALA A 175 11.01 10.89 3.02
N HIS A 176 10.02 11.35 2.27
CA HIS A 176 10.22 12.08 1.02
C HIS A 176 9.63 13.49 1.15
N TYR A 177 10.46 14.49 1.47
CA TYR A 177 10.02 15.89 1.47
C TYR A 177 10.23 16.53 0.09
N GLY A 178 9.22 17.22 -0.45
CA GLY A 178 9.34 18.08 -1.64
C GLY A 178 9.74 17.39 -2.96
N ILE A 179 9.99 16.08 -2.96
CA ILE A 179 10.49 15.32 -4.12
C ILE A 179 9.34 14.80 -5.00
N MET A 180 8.16 14.54 -4.44
CA MET A 180 7.09 13.87 -5.19
C MET A 180 6.06 14.84 -5.82
N THR A 181 5.84 16.01 -5.22
CA THR A 181 4.77 16.95 -5.63
C THR A 181 4.79 18.22 -4.78
N THR A 182 4.63 19.38 -5.42
CA THR A 182 4.39 20.68 -4.75
C THR A 182 2.91 20.93 -4.50
N ASP A 183 2.04 20.20 -5.19
CA ASP A 183 0.59 20.32 -5.06
C ASP A 183 0.08 19.48 -3.89
N PRO A 184 -0.94 19.97 -3.15
CA PRO A 184 -1.56 19.20 -2.08
C PRO A 184 -2.19 17.92 -2.64
N ARG A 185 -2.01 16.80 -1.94
CA ARG A 185 -2.57 15.50 -2.31
C ARG A 185 -3.43 14.94 -1.19
N LEU A 186 -4.50 14.25 -1.57
CA LEU A 186 -5.25 13.38 -0.69
C LEU A 186 -4.68 11.97 -0.84
N ASP A 187 -4.04 11.45 0.20
CA ASP A 187 -3.58 10.08 0.25
C ASP A 187 -4.67 9.18 0.86
N VAL A 188 -4.91 8.04 0.21
CA VAL A 188 -5.89 7.03 0.64
C VAL A 188 -5.19 5.69 0.68
N VAL A 189 -5.07 5.12 1.88
CA VAL A 189 -4.37 3.85 2.10
C VAL A 189 -5.34 2.83 2.68
N LEU A 190 -5.50 1.72 1.96
CA LEU A 190 -6.23 0.54 2.44
C LEU A 190 -5.22 -0.52 2.88
N THR A 191 -5.13 -0.72 4.18
CA THR A 191 -4.09 -1.57 4.80
C THR A 191 -4.66 -2.90 5.28
N PHE A 192 -3.86 -3.94 5.10
CA PHE A 192 -4.10 -5.28 5.60
C PHE A 192 -2.84 -5.77 6.31
N VAL A 193 -2.97 -6.13 7.58
CA VAL A 193 -1.88 -6.67 8.40
C VAL A 193 -2.39 -7.91 9.14
N ASN A 194 -1.49 -8.83 9.49
CA ASN A 194 -1.86 -9.94 10.34
C ASN A 194 -1.92 -9.48 11.81
N ASP A 195 -3.14 -9.22 12.28
CA ASP A 195 -3.49 -8.83 13.65
C ASP A 195 -4.38 -9.90 14.32
N ALA A 196 -4.31 -11.16 13.86
CA ALA A 196 -5.23 -12.22 14.28
C ALA A 196 -5.10 -12.66 15.75
N THR A 197 -4.03 -12.28 16.44
CA THR A 197 -3.84 -12.53 17.88
C THR A 197 -3.73 -11.21 18.64
N ASP A 198 -4.10 -11.20 19.91
CA ASP A 198 -4.04 -10.02 20.75
C ASP A 198 -2.61 -9.45 20.84
N GLU A 199 -1.60 -10.32 20.84
CA GLU A 199 -0.19 -9.92 20.82
C GLU A 199 0.18 -9.23 19.50
N ALA A 200 -0.25 -9.79 18.37
CA ALA A 200 0.02 -9.20 17.06
C ALA A 200 -0.68 -7.85 16.90
N ALA A 201 -1.97 -7.77 17.27
CA ALA A 201 -2.75 -6.54 17.25
C ALA A 201 -2.11 -5.46 18.13
N SER A 202 -1.69 -5.82 19.35
CA SER A 202 -1.02 -4.90 20.28
C SER A 202 0.32 -4.41 19.72
N ALA A 203 1.11 -5.30 19.11
CA ALA A 203 2.41 -4.93 18.55
C ALA A 203 2.29 -3.97 17.37
N TRP A 204 1.29 -4.14 16.48
CA TRP A 204 0.99 -3.19 15.41
C TRP A 204 0.51 -1.85 15.98
N GLN A 205 -0.41 -1.88 16.94
CA GLN A 205 -0.97 -0.67 17.55
C GLN A 205 0.10 0.15 18.28
N ALA A 206 1.05 -0.50 18.93
CA ALA A 206 2.19 0.14 19.60
C ALA A 206 3.31 0.56 18.64
N GLY A 207 3.26 0.14 17.37
CA GLY A 207 4.30 0.40 16.37
C GLY A 207 5.60 -0.39 16.56
N GLU A 208 5.62 -1.40 17.43
CA GLU A 208 6.81 -2.18 17.80
C GLU A 208 7.39 -3.00 16.63
N VAL A 209 6.53 -3.39 15.69
CA VAL A 209 6.89 -4.16 14.49
C VAL A 209 7.17 -3.29 13.28
N GLY A 210 7.16 -1.95 13.44
CA GLY A 210 7.33 -1.01 12.34
C GLY A 210 6.15 -1.05 11.36
N GLY A 211 6.40 -0.70 10.09
CA GLY A 211 5.40 -0.75 9.02
C GLY A 211 4.26 0.27 9.14
N PHE A 212 4.32 1.17 10.12
CA PHE A 212 3.38 2.27 10.26
C PHE A 212 3.60 3.32 9.17
N GLU A 213 2.50 3.99 8.82
CA GLU A 213 2.55 5.16 7.95
C GLU A 213 2.76 6.41 8.80
N ALA A 214 3.74 7.23 8.43
CA ALA A 214 4.10 8.43 9.17
C ALA A 214 4.07 9.66 8.27
N TYR A 215 3.28 10.65 8.68
CA TYR A 215 3.24 11.98 8.10
C TYR A 215 3.85 12.95 9.11
N LEU A 216 4.82 13.74 8.66
CA LEU A 216 5.53 14.73 9.47
C LEU A 216 5.43 16.06 8.75
N LEU A 217 5.17 17.13 9.49
CA LEU A 217 5.38 18.48 8.98
C LEU A 217 6.88 18.63 8.71
N ALA A 218 7.23 19.23 7.58
CA ALA A 218 8.60 19.61 7.36
C ALA A 218 8.88 20.86 8.20
N ASP A 219 10.00 20.84 8.92
CA ASP A 219 10.48 22.03 9.61
C ASP A 219 10.79 23.11 8.54
N GLU A 220 10.12 24.26 8.61
CA GLU A 220 10.33 25.39 7.71
C GLU A 220 11.64 26.17 8.00
N GLU A 221 12.54 25.64 8.82
CA GLU A 221 13.76 26.35 9.22
C GLU A 221 14.97 26.04 8.31
N GLY A 222 15.22 26.95 7.36
CA GLY A 222 16.56 27.24 6.83
C GLY A 222 16.69 27.22 5.30
N PRO A 223 17.45 28.17 4.69
CA PRO A 223 17.60 28.28 3.24
C PRO A 223 18.46 27.18 2.57
N GLU A 224 18.66 26.04 3.22
CA GLU A 224 19.31 24.86 2.63
C GLU A 224 18.40 23.64 2.78
N GLY A 225 17.59 23.41 1.75
CA GLY A 225 16.67 22.30 1.67
C GLY A 225 17.38 20.94 1.75
N GLY A 226 16.92 20.11 2.67
CA GLY A 226 17.04 18.65 2.62
C GLY A 226 18.30 18.08 3.25
N GLY A 227 18.22 17.70 4.53
CA GLY A 227 19.30 16.88 5.10
C GLY A 227 19.30 16.52 6.58
N GLY A 228 18.35 16.99 7.41
CA GLY A 228 18.45 16.84 8.87
C GLY A 228 18.67 15.39 9.36
N ALA A 229 18.04 14.39 8.71
CA ALA A 229 18.24 12.99 9.09
C ALA A 229 19.49 12.32 8.47
N ALA A 230 20.04 12.89 7.38
CA ALA A 230 21.16 12.31 6.64
C ALA A 230 22.53 12.85 7.11
N GLU A 231 22.58 14.05 7.70
CA GLU A 231 23.83 14.65 8.16
C GLU A 231 24.46 13.95 9.36
N VAL A 232 23.66 13.29 10.20
CA VAL A 232 24.16 12.59 11.41
C VAL A 232 25.13 11.44 11.08
N TYR A 233 25.12 10.94 9.84
CA TYR A 233 26.02 9.86 9.40
C TYR A 233 27.32 10.34 8.73
N ARG A 234 27.49 11.64 8.45
CA ARG A 234 28.74 12.15 7.85
C ARG A 234 29.84 12.43 8.87
N VAL A 235 29.50 12.51 10.16
CA VAL A 235 30.45 12.94 11.21
C VAL A 235 31.53 11.90 11.55
N ASN A 236 31.39 10.63 11.13
CA ASN A 236 32.34 9.57 11.50
C ASN A 236 33.28 9.06 10.39
N VAL A 237 33.43 9.81 9.29
CA VAL A 237 34.44 9.48 8.25
C VAL A 237 35.43 10.62 8.08
N GLY A 238 36.25 10.87 9.09
CA GLY A 238 37.35 11.82 8.98
C GLY A 238 38.19 11.94 10.24
N GLY A 239 39.30 11.18 10.31
CA GLY A 239 40.35 11.47 11.29
C GLY A 239 41.03 10.27 11.95
N GLY A 240 41.21 9.15 11.24
CA GLY A 240 42.08 8.06 11.68
C GLY A 240 43.29 7.93 10.76
N GLY A 241 44.42 8.55 11.13
CA GLY A 241 45.70 8.22 10.52
C GLY A 241 46.77 9.30 10.61
N GLU A 242 47.68 9.18 11.58
CA GLU A 242 49.09 9.48 11.34
C GLU A 242 49.97 8.62 12.29
N ARG A 243 50.82 7.78 11.69
CA ARG A 243 51.97 7.12 12.32
C ARG A 243 53.22 7.93 11.94
N GLY A 244 54.13 8.13 12.90
CA GLY A 244 55.58 8.02 12.66
C GLY A 244 56.45 9.26 12.92
N GLY A 245 57.51 9.06 13.72
CA GLY A 245 58.66 9.95 13.94
C GLY A 245 58.55 10.77 15.23
N GLU A 246 59.47 10.75 16.19
CA GLU A 246 60.83 10.20 16.36
C GLU A 246 60.96 9.51 17.73
#